data_AF-A0A504YV02-F1
#
_entry.id   AF-A0A504YV02-F1
#
_cell.length_a   1.000
_cell.length_b   1.000
_cell.length_c   1.000
_cell.angle_alpha   90.00
_cell.angle_beta   90.00
_cell.angle_gamma   90.00
#
_symmetry.space_group_name_H-M   'P 1'
#
loop_
_entity.id
_entity.type
_entity.pdbx_description
1 polymer ?
#
loop_
_entity_poly.entity_id
_entity_poly.type
_entity_poly.pdbx_seq_one_letter_code
_entity_poly.pdbx_strand_id
1 'polypeptide(L)'
;MRLLVHSATFSREFLSARLRPLCSTLFMTWRNNVMKDGGPSGTGLHSEWSRAIFEPDDWAVFCARNVNSESLFFSSCSVVVLCYGFLGFRVDFVRVASLAASCWPQEFIQLLSSWIEARTAIPITASVLCFFLSFPDMDDTGLFTSLASPTMLDWEALELFLEHVLTPLNTACQREGYHVQFESALVSWTRLFIGVSGNVVDPNIRGKLLICTSIVLQQLDIKYDAEFLVPLLSDPHFQAVATEVANLWTESMSGVVEKSVLLESLISLCFRLPQPLEVQTDLLKQLLSGVLAEWSQSAMNIPGLMGPLLTSCVSGGPGLCTALGLDQPIANMNSFDSAPVQTRITLTRNVLTLMATVRRLVEPVRLDQLEHITVPLLEPVAPSVLLVLR
;
A
#
# COMPACT_ATOMS: atom_id res chain seq x y z
N MET A 1 29.21 18.50 -30.37
CA MET A 1 28.07 17.90 -29.64
C MET A 1 27.58 16.56 -30.22
N ARG A 2 27.38 16.40 -31.55
CA ARG A 2 26.96 15.11 -32.14
C ARG A 2 27.98 13.95 -32.04
N LEU A 3 29.28 14.23 -31.96
CA LEU A 3 30.34 13.21 -31.83
C LEU A 3 30.50 12.62 -30.42
N LEU A 4 30.15 13.36 -29.37
CA LEU A 4 30.20 12.87 -27.97
C LEU A 4 29.02 11.96 -27.63
N VAL A 5 27.87 12.16 -28.27
CA VAL A 5 26.70 11.28 -28.12
C VAL A 5 26.97 9.91 -28.76
N HIS A 6 27.68 9.87 -29.90
CA HIS A 6 28.04 8.61 -30.56
C HIS A 6 29.06 7.77 -29.79
N SER A 7 30.01 8.38 -29.06
CA SER A 7 30.99 7.59 -28.29
C SER A 7 30.38 6.97 -27.02
N ALA A 8 29.42 7.64 -26.40
CA ALA A 8 28.72 7.14 -25.22
C ALA A 8 27.74 6.01 -25.55
N THR A 9 26.99 6.11 -26.66
CA THR A 9 26.10 5.02 -27.11
C THR A 9 26.89 3.80 -27.58
N PHE A 10 27.98 4.00 -28.33
CA PHE A 10 28.87 2.91 -28.77
C PHE A 10 29.52 2.17 -27.59
N SER A 11 29.96 2.90 -26.56
CA SER A 11 30.50 2.32 -25.33
C SER A 11 29.45 1.52 -24.54
N ARG A 12 28.21 2.02 -24.45
CA ARG A 12 27.12 1.36 -23.73
C ARG A 12 26.67 0.07 -24.40
N GLU A 13 26.48 0.08 -25.72
CA GLU A 13 26.08 -1.12 -26.47
C GLU A 13 27.18 -2.20 -26.43
N PHE A 14 28.44 -1.79 -26.54
CA PHE A 14 29.58 -2.70 -26.45
C PHE A 14 29.72 -3.34 -25.05
N LEU A 15 29.61 -2.53 -23.98
CA LEU A 15 29.62 -3.03 -22.60
C LEU A 15 28.42 -3.94 -22.32
N SER A 16 27.23 -3.54 -22.77
CA SER A 16 26.01 -4.33 -22.64
C SER A 16 26.15 -5.69 -23.33
N ALA A 17 26.67 -5.74 -24.56
CA ALA A 17 26.89 -6.99 -25.27
C ALA A 17 27.91 -7.91 -24.56
N ARG A 18 28.98 -7.33 -23.98
CA ARG A 18 30.00 -8.09 -23.24
C ARG A 18 29.52 -8.62 -21.89
N LEU A 19 28.64 -7.89 -21.21
CA LEU A 19 28.13 -8.28 -19.89
C LEU A 19 26.90 -9.19 -19.97
N ARG A 20 26.23 -9.28 -21.14
CA ARG A 20 25.06 -10.14 -21.36
C ARG A 20 25.25 -11.60 -20.92
N PRO A 21 26.38 -12.28 -21.18
CA PRO A 21 26.60 -13.66 -20.69
C PRO A 21 26.62 -13.78 -19.17
N LEU A 22 26.92 -12.68 -18.46
CA LEU A 22 26.96 -12.62 -17.01
C LEU A 22 25.62 -12.20 -16.39
N CYS A 23 24.58 -11.95 -17.20
CA CYS A 23 23.30 -11.42 -16.74
C CYS A 23 22.70 -12.24 -15.58
N SER A 24 22.69 -13.57 -15.69
CA SER A 24 22.17 -14.44 -14.62
C SER A 24 22.99 -14.33 -13.33
N THR A 25 24.31 -14.25 -13.42
CA THR A 25 25.19 -14.12 -12.26
C THR A 25 25.00 -12.75 -11.60
N LEU A 26 24.99 -11.68 -12.41
CA LEU A 26 24.77 -10.32 -11.93
C LEU A 26 23.39 -10.18 -11.28
N PHE A 27 22.35 -10.78 -11.84
CA PHE A 27 21.01 -10.80 -11.27
C PHE A 27 20.99 -11.45 -9.89
N MET A 28 21.62 -12.61 -9.73
CA MET A 28 21.74 -13.27 -8.42
C MET A 28 22.53 -12.42 -7.43
N THR A 29 23.59 -11.75 -7.88
CA THR A 29 24.34 -10.80 -7.04
C THR A 29 23.46 -9.64 -6.60
N TRP A 30 22.71 -9.00 -7.50
CA TRP A 30 21.83 -7.90 -7.15
C TRP A 30 20.73 -8.34 -6.18
N ARG A 31 20.07 -9.47 -6.46
CA ARG A 31 19.08 -10.07 -5.54
C ARG A 31 19.65 -10.26 -4.14
N ASN A 32 20.82 -10.89 -4.03
CA ASN A 32 21.43 -11.19 -2.72
C ASN A 32 21.85 -9.94 -1.96
N ASN A 33 22.34 -8.90 -2.65
CA ASN A 33 22.74 -7.64 -2.01
C ASN A 33 21.56 -6.73 -1.66
N VAL A 34 20.39 -6.95 -2.27
CA VAL A 34 19.15 -6.25 -1.93
C VAL A 34 18.46 -6.87 -0.72
N MET A 35 18.74 -8.12 -0.37
CA MET A 35 18.26 -8.72 0.88
C MET A 35 18.96 -8.03 2.07
N LYS A 36 18.19 -7.60 3.06
CA LYS A 36 18.70 -7.00 4.30
C LYS A 36 19.21 -8.10 5.26
N ASP A 37 20.19 -8.86 4.80
CA ASP A 37 20.85 -9.94 5.55
C ASP A 37 22.18 -9.46 6.14
N GLY A 38 22.66 -10.12 7.20
CA GLY A 38 23.97 -9.84 7.79
C GLY A 38 23.99 -8.66 8.75
N GLY A 39 22.92 -8.42 9.52
CA GLY A 39 22.91 -7.40 10.58
C GLY A 39 24.00 -7.62 11.64
N PRO A 40 24.45 -6.58 12.37
CA PRO A 40 25.54 -6.70 13.34
C PRO A 40 25.27 -7.72 14.46
N SER A 41 24.00 -7.92 14.80
CA SER A 41 23.54 -8.91 15.79
C SER A 41 23.53 -10.36 15.27
N GLY A 42 23.76 -10.58 13.97
CA GLY A 42 23.78 -11.91 13.36
C GLY A 42 25.12 -12.65 13.51
N THR A 43 25.10 -13.93 13.16
CA THR A 43 26.24 -14.86 13.31
C THR A 43 26.93 -15.21 11.99
N GLY A 44 26.44 -14.69 10.85
CA GLY A 44 27.00 -14.98 9.53
C GLY A 44 28.26 -14.16 9.20
N LEU A 45 28.97 -14.55 8.13
CA LEU A 45 30.16 -13.83 7.63
C LEU A 45 29.83 -12.35 7.36
N HIS A 46 28.68 -12.06 6.74
CA HIS A 46 28.23 -10.69 6.50
C HIS A 46 28.01 -9.91 7.81
N SER A 47 27.56 -10.57 8.88
CA SER A 47 27.40 -9.95 10.20
C SER A 47 28.72 -9.59 10.86
N GLU A 48 29.79 -10.37 10.63
CA GLU A 48 31.14 -10.02 11.11
C GLU A 48 31.66 -8.75 10.44
N TRP A 49 31.47 -8.64 9.12
CA TRP A 49 31.78 -7.40 8.39
C TRP A 49 30.92 -6.23 8.85
N SER A 50 29.61 -6.45 9.06
CA SER A 50 28.72 -5.39 9.56
C SER A 50 29.10 -4.90 10.96
N ARG A 51 29.54 -5.79 11.87
CA ARG A 51 30.05 -5.40 13.20
C ARG A 51 31.34 -4.59 13.13
N ALA A 52 32.16 -4.80 12.09
CA ALA A 52 33.39 -4.06 11.88
C ALA A 52 33.15 -2.67 11.26
N ILE A 53 32.03 -2.47 10.57
CA ILE A 53 31.74 -1.27 9.78
C ILE A 53 30.70 -0.36 10.44
N PHE A 54 29.68 -0.92 11.09
CA PHE A 54 28.53 -0.19 11.62
C PHE A 54 28.45 -0.22 13.14
N GLU A 55 28.06 0.91 13.73
CA GLU A 55 27.55 0.92 15.10
C GLU A 55 26.13 0.30 15.16
N PRO A 56 25.63 -0.13 16.35
CA PRO A 56 24.44 -0.97 16.47
C PRO A 56 23.17 -0.46 15.76
N ASP A 57 22.97 0.86 15.70
CA ASP A 57 21.76 1.47 15.12
C ASP A 57 21.95 1.92 13.65
N ASP A 58 23.19 2.03 13.17
CA ASP A 58 23.51 2.61 11.85
C ASP A 58 23.20 1.66 10.70
N TRP A 59 23.34 0.36 10.91
CA TRP A 59 23.13 -0.65 9.87
C TRP A 59 21.68 -0.66 9.36
N ALA A 60 20.71 -0.49 10.28
CA ALA A 60 19.29 -0.48 9.92
C ALA A 60 18.93 0.74 9.07
N VAL A 61 19.54 1.89 9.35
CA VAL A 61 19.39 3.15 8.61
C VAL A 61 20.09 3.07 7.25
N PHE A 62 21.29 2.49 7.18
CA PHE A 62 22.02 2.25 5.94
C PHE A 62 21.22 1.38 4.95
N CYS A 63 20.54 0.35 5.45
CA CYS A 63 19.68 -0.54 4.66
C CYS A 63 18.23 -0.04 4.49
N ALA A 64 17.87 1.14 4.99
CA ALA A 64 16.52 1.67 4.92
C ALA A 64 16.13 2.06 3.48
N ARG A 65 14.83 1.92 3.18
CA ARG A 65 14.27 2.10 1.83
C ARG A 65 14.26 3.55 1.37
N ASN A 66 14.07 4.51 2.28
CA ASN A 66 14.03 5.95 2.01
C ASN A 66 14.43 6.72 3.28
N VAL A 67 15.51 7.50 3.20
CA VAL A 67 15.64 8.70 4.02
C VAL A 67 15.46 9.85 3.05
N ASN A 68 14.30 10.52 3.10
CA ASN A 68 14.12 11.77 2.38
C ASN A 68 15.27 12.71 2.80
N SER A 69 16.00 13.23 1.83
CA SER A 69 17.16 14.12 2.03
C SER A 69 16.84 15.45 2.72
N GLU A 70 15.62 15.63 3.24
CA GLU A 70 15.15 16.88 3.84
C GLU A 70 14.83 16.79 5.34
N SER A 71 14.78 15.60 5.96
CA SER A 71 14.28 15.46 7.35
C SER A 71 15.33 15.20 8.43
N LEU A 72 16.63 15.35 8.14
CA LEU A 72 17.69 15.26 9.15
C LEU A 72 18.45 16.59 9.26
N PHE A 73 17.71 17.64 9.63
CA PHE A 73 18.32 18.82 10.25
C PHE A 73 18.07 18.76 11.76
N PHE A 74 19.18 18.88 12.51
CA PHE A 74 19.34 18.83 13.97
C PHE A 74 19.68 17.47 14.59
N SER A 75 20.96 17.13 14.58
CA SER A 75 21.73 17.15 15.83
C SER A 75 23.24 17.17 15.54
N SER A 76 23.91 18.07 16.25
CA SER A 76 25.32 18.44 16.26
C SER A 76 26.34 17.27 16.24
N CYS A 77 27.44 17.51 15.50
CA CYS A 77 28.79 16.92 15.59
C CYS A 77 29.25 16.14 14.33
N SER A 78 30.03 16.82 13.48
CA SER A 78 31.19 16.38 12.69
C SER A 78 31.22 15.05 11.91
N VAL A 79 30.14 14.28 11.82
CA VAL A 79 30.04 13.01 11.05
C VAL A 79 29.24 13.19 9.73
N VAL A 80 28.74 14.40 9.48
CA VAL A 80 27.77 14.70 8.40
C VAL A 80 28.35 14.59 6.99
N VAL A 81 29.67 14.51 6.79
CA VAL A 81 30.25 14.42 5.43
C VAL A 81 30.35 12.98 4.89
N LEU A 82 30.27 11.95 5.74
CA LEU A 82 30.28 10.55 5.29
C LEU A 82 28.88 9.94 5.12
N CYS A 83 27.86 10.48 5.79
CA CYS A 83 26.49 9.95 5.69
C CYS A 83 25.79 10.29 4.37
N TYR A 84 26.16 11.38 3.68
CA TYR A 84 25.52 11.74 2.40
C TYR A 84 25.87 10.81 1.23
N GLY A 85 26.98 10.05 1.33
CA GLY A 85 27.45 9.16 0.25
C GLY A 85 26.90 7.72 0.31
N PHE A 86 26.19 7.36 1.38
CA PHE A 86 25.82 5.97 1.68
C PHE A 86 24.35 5.80 2.08
N LEU A 87 23.50 6.79 1.81
CA LEU A 87 22.05 6.69 2.03
C LEU A 87 21.43 5.93 0.85
N GLY A 88 20.97 4.69 1.10
CA GLY A 88 20.18 3.93 0.13
C GLY A 88 20.97 2.96 -0.75
N PHE A 89 21.98 2.25 -0.21
CA PHE A 89 22.75 1.24 -0.92
C PHE A 89 21.88 0.26 -1.74
N ARG A 90 20.77 -0.20 -1.16
CA ARG A 90 19.83 -1.11 -1.84
C ARG A 90 19.18 -0.46 -3.06
N VAL A 91 18.90 0.84 -3.00
CA VAL A 91 18.32 1.62 -4.12
C VAL A 91 19.33 1.74 -5.25
N ASP A 92 20.61 1.94 -4.97
CA ASP A 92 21.65 2.01 -6.01
C ASP A 92 21.86 0.67 -6.72
N PHE A 93 21.83 -0.45 -5.99
CA PHE A 93 21.85 -1.78 -6.60
C PHE A 93 20.65 -2.00 -7.53
N VAL A 94 19.47 -1.57 -7.09
CA VAL A 94 18.24 -1.67 -7.88
C VAL A 94 18.27 -0.72 -9.09
N ARG A 95 18.89 0.46 -8.99
CA ARG A 95 19.12 1.36 -10.14
C ARG A 95 20.01 0.70 -11.20
N VAL A 96 21.09 0.03 -10.78
CA VAL A 96 21.96 -0.71 -11.70
C VAL A 96 21.20 -1.87 -12.34
N ALA A 97 20.42 -2.63 -11.57
CA ALA A 97 19.57 -3.69 -12.10
C ALA A 97 18.52 -3.15 -13.09
N SER A 98 17.95 -1.97 -12.82
CA SER A 98 17.00 -1.30 -13.70
C SER A 98 17.63 -0.86 -15.03
N LEU A 99 18.87 -0.37 -14.99
CA LEU A 99 19.65 -0.11 -16.21
C LEU A 99 19.92 -1.40 -17.00
N ALA A 100 20.28 -2.49 -16.32
CA ALA A 100 20.48 -3.78 -16.96
C ALA A 100 19.18 -4.34 -17.59
N ALA A 101 18.04 -4.22 -16.91
CA ALA A 101 16.73 -4.58 -17.42
C ALA A 101 16.37 -3.82 -18.70
N SER A 102 16.78 -2.55 -18.80
CA SER A 102 16.60 -1.74 -20.02
C SER A 102 17.48 -2.17 -21.20
N CYS A 103 18.49 -3.00 -20.97
CA CYS A 103 19.43 -3.48 -21.98
C CYS A 103 19.26 -4.96 -22.35
N TRP A 104 18.75 -5.77 -21.42
CA TRP A 104 18.53 -7.22 -21.60
C TRP A 104 17.10 -7.60 -21.19
N PRO A 105 16.07 -7.05 -21.87
CA PRO A 105 14.69 -7.20 -21.42
C PRO A 105 14.21 -8.65 -21.40
N GLN A 106 14.57 -9.44 -22.42
CA GLN A 106 14.13 -10.83 -22.53
C GLN A 106 14.70 -11.72 -21.39
N GLU A 107 15.99 -11.59 -21.10
CA GLU A 107 16.64 -12.30 -20.01
C GLU A 107 16.07 -11.90 -18.65
N PHE A 108 15.81 -10.60 -18.45
CA PHE A 108 15.22 -10.11 -17.21
C PHE A 108 13.81 -10.65 -16.97
N ILE A 109 12.98 -10.76 -18.01
CA ILE A 109 11.64 -11.37 -17.91
C ILE A 109 11.76 -12.82 -17.42
N GLN A 110 12.69 -13.60 -17.98
CA GLN A 110 12.88 -15.00 -17.59
C GLN A 110 13.39 -15.13 -16.15
N LEU A 111 14.37 -14.31 -15.76
CA LEU A 111 14.95 -14.33 -14.41
C LEU A 111 13.93 -13.91 -13.34
N LEU A 112 13.13 -12.86 -13.62
CA LEU A 112 12.04 -12.44 -12.73
C LEU A 112 10.95 -13.51 -12.63
N SER A 113 10.55 -14.12 -13.75
CA SER A 113 9.55 -15.20 -13.74
C SER A 113 10.02 -16.37 -12.88
N SER A 114 11.27 -16.79 -13.06
CA SER A 114 11.86 -17.87 -12.27
C SER A 114 11.91 -17.54 -10.77
N TRP A 115 12.23 -16.30 -10.40
CA TRP A 115 12.24 -15.87 -9.00
C TRP A 115 10.82 -15.87 -8.40
N ILE A 116 9.84 -15.31 -9.11
CA ILE A 116 8.43 -15.27 -8.68
C ILE A 116 7.87 -16.69 -8.53
N GLU A 117 8.05 -17.54 -9.54
CA GLU A 117 7.61 -18.94 -9.52
C GLU A 117 8.22 -19.69 -8.34
N ALA A 118 9.54 -19.59 -8.15
CA ALA A 118 10.22 -20.23 -7.03
C ALA A 118 9.69 -19.77 -5.67
N ARG A 119 9.25 -18.52 -5.54
CA ARG A 119 8.70 -18.00 -4.27
C ARG A 119 7.26 -18.40 -4.04
N THR A 120 6.46 -18.43 -5.09
CA THR A 120 5.06 -18.86 -5.02
C THR A 120 4.91 -20.38 -4.88
N ALA A 121 5.92 -21.16 -5.27
CA ALA A 121 5.92 -22.63 -5.18
C ALA A 121 6.24 -23.19 -3.79
N ILE A 122 6.90 -22.41 -2.91
CA ILE A 122 7.25 -22.87 -1.56
C ILE A 122 5.98 -22.80 -0.69
N PRO A 123 5.52 -23.92 -0.09
CA PRO A 123 4.41 -23.88 0.86
C PRO A 123 4.82 -22.97 2.02
N ILE A 124 4.11 -21.86 2.21
CA ILE A 124 4.43 -20.88 3.27
C ILE A 124 4.21 -21.49 4.68
N THR A 125 3.54 -22.65 4.76
CA THR A 125 3.48 -23.50 5.95
C THR A 125 4.80 -24.19 6.29
N ALA A 126 5.69 -24.41 5.32
CA ALA A 126 6.96 -25.10 5.53
C ALA A 126 8.06 -24.20 6.11
N SER A 127 8.01 -22.87 5.91
CA SER A 127 9.02 -21.97 6.51
C SER A 127 8.83 -21.86 8.03
N VAL A 128 7.59 -21.97 8.51
CA VAL A 128 7.27 -22.02 9.94
C VAL A 128 7.86 -23.29 10.57
N LEU A 129 7.66 -24.45 9.94
CA LEU A 129 8.22 -25.74 10.39
C LEU A 129 9.75 -25.79 10.34
N CYS A 130 10.40 -25.24 9.31
CA CYS A 130 11.86 -25.17 9.23
C CYS A 130 12.47 -24.22 10.28
N PHE A 131 11.76 -23.15 10.63
CA PHE A 131 12.17 -22.23 11.69
C PHE A 131 12.12 -22.92 13.07
N PHE A 132 11.04 -23.66 13.37
CA PHE A 132 10.92 -24.45 14.60
C PHE A 132 12.01 -25.53 14.75
N LEU A 133 12.43 -26.16 13.65
CA LEU A 133 13.50 -27.17 13.69
C LEU A 133 14.90 -26.58 13.88
N SER A 134 15.07 -25.27 13.69
CA SER A 134 16.38 -24.59 13.78
C SER A 134 16.61 -23.84 15.10
N PHE A 135 15.55 -23.60 15.88
CA PHE A 135 15.62 -22.89 17.17
C PHE A 135 14.62 -23.52 18.17
N PRO A 136 15.05 -24.49 19.00
CA PRO A 136 14.16 -25.23 19.90
C PRO A 136 13.73 -24.47 21.18
N ASP A 137 14.21 -23.24 21.41
CA ASP A 137 14.03 -22.52 22.68
C ASP A 137 13.12 -21.26 22.58
N MET A 138 12.03 -21.29 21.81
CA MET A 138 11.09 -20.16 21.72
C MET A 138 9.69 -20.57 22.21
N ASP A 139 9.18 -19.83 23.19
CA ASP A 139 7.93 -20.05 23.93
C ASP A 139 6.68 -20.27 23.04
N ASP A 140 5.74 -21.03 23.59
CA ASP A 140 4.43 -21.53 23.09
C ASP A 140 3.40 -20.46 22.61
N THR A 141 3.85 -19.35 22.04
CA THR A 141 2.99 -18.42 21.32
C THR A 141 3.20 -18.62 19.83
N GLY A 142 2.14 -18.93 19.08
CA GLY A 142 2.19 -19.18 17.63
C GLY A 142 2.62 -17.93 16.84
N LEU A 143 3.91 -17.59 16.90
CA LEU A 143 4.47 -16.41 16.26
C LEU A 143 4.66 -16.65 14.76
N PHE A 144 4.08 -15.75 13.98
CA PHE A 144 4.33 -15.55 12.55
C PHE A 144 5.83 -15.41 12.25
N THR A 145 6.22 -15.56 10.97
CA THR A 145 7.63 -15.47 10.59
C THR A 145 8.23 -14.15 11.07
N SER A 146 9.38 -14.24 11.74
CA SER A 146 10.13 -13.07 12.18
C SER A 146 10.34 -12.11 11.00
N LEU A 147 10.25 -10.81 11.26
CA LEU A 147 10.53 -9.75 10.27
C LEU A 147 11.95 -9.86 9.70
N ALA A 148 12.86 -10.56 10.38
CA ALA A 148 14.23 -10.83 9.95
C ALA A 148 14.39 -12.22 9.29
N SER A 149 13.31 -12.96 9.04
CA SER A 149 13.40 -14.28 8.40
C SER A 149 13.88 -14.17 6.94
N PRO A 150 14.69 -15.13 6.45
CA PRO A 150 15.17 -15.11 5.06
C PRO A 150 14.05 -15.04 4.02
N THR A 151 12.91 -15.68 4.32
CA THR A 151 11.70 -15.63 3.47
C THR A 151 11.13 -14.21 3.39
N MET A 152 10.98 -13.52 4.53
CA MET A 152 10.48 -12.14 4.56
C MET A 152 11.43 -11.17 3.84
N LEU A 153 12.74 -11.32 4.07
CA LEU A 153 13.76 -10.49 3.43
C LEU A 153 13.79 -10.64 1.91
N ASP A 154 13.57 -11.84 1.38
CA ASP A 154 13.52 -12.05 -0.06
C ASP A 154 12.22 -11.52 -0.69
N TRP A 155 11.09 -11.56 0.04
CA TRP A 155 9.85 -10.88 -0.37
C TRP A 155 10.01 -9.36 -0.40
N GLU A 156 10.69 -8.79 0.60
CA GLU A 156 11.01 -7.35 0.61
C GLU A 156 11.96 -6.98 -0.54
N ALA A 157 12.94 -7.84 -0.85
CA ALA A 157 13.82 -7.65 -1.99
C ALA A 157 13.06 -7.70 -3.32
N LEU A 158 12.15 -8.68 -3.48
CA LEU A 158 11.31 -8.80 -4.68
C LEU A 158 10.41 -7.57 -4.86
N GLU A 159 9.77 -7.09 -3.80
CA GLU A 159 8.95 -5.88 -3.82
C GLU A 159 9.75 -4.68 -4.35
N LEU A 160 10.93 -4.42 -3.75
CA LEU A 160 11.78 -3.30 -4.14
C LEU A 160 12.24 -3.42 -5.60
N PHE A 161 12.55 -4.64 -6.03
CA PHE A 161 13.00 -4.92 -7.39
C PHE A 161 11.88 -4.65 -8.41
N LEU A 162 10.67 -5.17 -8.17
CA LEU A 162 9.52 -4.96 -9.06
C LEU A 162 9.18 -3.46 -9.19
N GLU A 163 9.17 -2.73 -8.09
CA GLU A 163 8.85 -1.30 -8.07
C GLU A 163 9.73 -0.47 -9.03
N HIS A 164 11.02 -0.80 -9.12
CA HIS A 164 12.00 0.01 -9.85
C HIS A 164 12.40 -0.56 -11.23
N VAL A 165 12.19 -1.85 -11.45
CA VAL A 165 12.62 -2.54 -12.67
C VAL A 165 11.52 -2.65 -13.71
N LEU A 166 10.25 -2.76 -13.31
CA LEU A 166 9.18 -3.01 -14.28
C LEU A 166 8.97 -1.87 -15.27
N THR A 167 9.00 -0.60 -14.84
CA THR A 167 8.79 0.53 -15.76
C THR A 167 9.90 0.63 -16.83
N PRO A 168 11.20 0.55 -16.48
CA PRO A 168 12.27 0.58 -17.49
C PRO A 168 12.29 -0.69 -18.35
N LEU A 169 11.94 -1.84 -17.79
CA LEU A 169 11.76 -3.08 -18.55
C LEU A 169 10.63 -2.95 -19.58
N ASN A 170 9.46 -2.41 -19.20
CA ASN A 170 8.34 -2.16 -20.11
C ASN A 170 8.77 -1.27 -21.29
N THR A 171 9.46 -0.17 -20.98
CA THR A 171 9.95 0.77 -22.00
C THR A 171 10.92 0.10 -22.98
N ALA A 172 11.83 -0.75 -22.49
CA ALA A 172 12.74 -1.51 -23.34
C ALA A 172 12.02 -2.57 -24.17
N CYS A 173 11.06 -3.29 -23.60
CA CYS A 173 10.24 -4.26 -24.31
C CYS A 173 9.43 -3.63 -25.45
N GLN A 174 8.90 -2.42 -25.25
CA GLN A 174 8.22 -1.66 -26.30
C GLN A 174 9.17 -1.28 -27.43
N ARG A 175 10.38 -0.82 -27.10
CA ARG A 175 11.42 -0.45 -28.07
C ARG A 175 11.91 -1.64 -28.89
N GLU A 176 12.07 -2.81 -28.27
CA GLU A 176 12.68 -4.01 -28.87
C GLU A 176 11.66 -5.02 -29.42
N GLY A 177 10.36 -4.73 -29.31
CA GLY A 177 9.29 -5.57 -29.85
C GLY A 177 8.87 -6.74 -28.95
N TYR A 178 9.36 -6.84 -27.72
CA TYR A 178 9.03 -7.88 -26.74
C TYR A 178 7.77 -7.60 -25.90
N HIS A 179 6.98 -6.59 -26.25
CA HIS A 179 5.81 -6.15 -25.47
C HIS A 179 4.80 -7.28 -25.17
N VAL A 180 4.46 -8.13 -26.14
CA VAL A 180 3.52 -9.26 -25.93
C VAL A 180 4.06 -10.26 -24.91
N GLN A 181 5.36 -10.55 -24.97
CA GLN A 181 6.00 -11.46 -24.03
C GLN A 181 5.99 -10.90 -22.61
N PHE A 182 6.28 -9.60 -22.47
CA PHE A 182 6.25 -8.92 -21.18
C PHE A 182 4.83 -8.88 -20.59
N GLU A 183 3.84 -8.57 -21.40
CA GLU A 183 2.43 -8.56 -21.00
C GLU A 183 1.95 -9.96 -20.56
N SER A 184 2.28 -11.00 -21.34
CA SER A 184 1.99 -12.38 -20.96
C SER A 184 2.64 -12.77 -19.62
N ALA A 185 3.85 -12.27 -19.36
CA ALA A 185 4.54 -12.50 -18.09
C ALA A 185 3.83 -11.79 -16.92
N LEU A 186 3.47 -10.50 -17.08
CA LEU A 186 2.73 -9.74 -16.07
C LEU A 186 1.39 -10.42 -15.71
N VAL A 187 0.64 -10.90 -16.70
CA VAL A 187 -0.61 -11.66 -16.49
C VAL A 187 -0.34 -12.95 -15.73
N SER A 188 0.72 -13.69 -16.09
CA SER A 188 1.12 -14.91 -15.39
C SER A 188 1.48 -14.65 -13.93
N TRP A 189 2.32 -13.65 -13.66
CA TRP A 189 2.73 -13.25 -12.31
C TRP A 189 1.53 -12.83 -11.46
N THR A 190 0.60 -12.06 -12.03
CA THR A 190 -0.64 -11.65 -11.35
C THR A 190 -1.46 -12.87 -10.94
N ARG A 191 -1.66 -13.83 -11.84
CA ARG A 191 -2.39 -15.08 -11.55
C ARG A 191 -1.71 -15.89 -10.45
N LEU A 192 -0.38 -15.99 -10.47
CA LEU A 192 0.39 -16.68 -9.43
C LEU A 192 0.20 -16.00 -8.06
N PHE A 193 0.34 -14.67 -8.00
CA PHE A 193 0.17 -13.96 -6.73
C PHE A 193 -1.24 -14.09 -6.17
N ILE A 194 -2.27 -13.90 -7.01
CA ILE A 194 -3.67 -14.07 -6.58
C ILE A 194 -3.93 -15.51 -6.15
N GLY A 195 -3.47 -16.50 -6.94
CA GLY A 195 -3.69 -17.92 -6.66
C GLY A 195 -3.08 -18.39 -5.33
N VAL A 196 -1.95 -17.80 -4.93
CA VAL A 196 -1.29 -18.15 -3.65
C VAL A 196 -1.82 -17.32 -2.48
N SER A 197 -2.42 -16.14 -2.73
CA SER A 197 -2.85 -15.20 -1.67
C SER A 197 -3.79 -15.80 -0.62
N GLY A 198 -4.69 -16.73 -1.01
CA GLY A 198 -5.60 -17.40 -0.09
C GLY A 198 -4.92 -18.44 0.83
N ASN A 199 -3.73 -18.91 0.46
CA ASN A 199 -2.99 -19.94 1.20
C ASN A 199 -1.92 -19.35 2.13
N VAL A 200 -1.70 -18.03 2.08
CA VAL A 200 -0.71 -17.33 2.90
C VAL A 200 -1.31 -16.96 4.25
N VAL A 201 -0.93 -17.69 5.30
CA VAL A 201 -1.39 -17.45 6.67
C VAL A 201 -0.62 -16.30 7.34
N ASP A 202 0.65 -16.09 6.95
CA ASP A 202 1.49 -15.05 7.53
C ASP A 202 1.08 -13.64 7.05
N PRO A 203 0.68 -12.72 7.94
CA PRO A 203 0.19 -11.40 7.57
C PRO A 203 1.27 -10.51 6.93
N ASN A 204 2.55 -10.68 7.31
CA ASN A 204 3.65 -9.89 6.76
C ASN A 204 3.93 -10.31 5.32
N ILE A 205 4.00 -11.61 5.07
CA ILE A 205 4.20 -12.16 3.72
C ILE A 205 2.97 -11.83 2.85
N ARG A 206 1.75 -11.96 3.40
CA ARG A 206 0.53 -11.59 2.69
C ARG A 206 0.53 -10.12 2.30
N GLY A 207 0.97 -9.22 3.19
CA GLY A 207 1.16 -7.81 2.89
C GLY A 207 2.12 -7.58 1.71
N LYS A 208 3.30 -8.22 1.74
CA LYS A 208 4.28 -8.13 0.64
C LYS A 208 3.75 -8.67 -0.70
N LEU A 209 3.04 -9.80 -0.66
CA LEU A 209 2.39 -10.40 -1.82
C LEU A 209 1.37 -9.45 -2.44
N LEU A 210 0.52 -8.81 -1.63
CA LEU A 210 -0.47 -7.85 -2.10
C LEU A 210 0.18 -6.60 -2.70
N ILE A 211 1.27 -6.10 -2.11
CA ILE A 211 2.03 -4.99 -2.69
C ILE A 211 2.63 -5.38 -4.05
N CYS A 212 3.27 -6.55 -4.15
CA CYS A 212 3.81 -7.04 -5.43
C CYS A 212 2.70 -7.20 -6.48
N THR A 213 1.53 -7.71 -6.09
CA THR A 213 0.36 -7.81 -6.97
C THR A 213 -0.07 -6.44 -7.47
N SER A 214 -0.15 -5.44 -6.59
CA SER A 214 -0.50 -4.07 -6.94
C SER A 214 0.50 -3.46 -7.93
N ILE A 215 1.80 -3.60 -7.69
CA ILE A 215 2.86 -3.10 -8.58
C ILE A 215 2.73 -3.71 -9.99
N VAL A 216 2.51 -5.03 -10.08
CA VAL A 216 2.34 -5.72 -11.37
C VAL A 216 1.05 -5.29 -12.08
N LEU A 217 -0.06 -5.17 -11.35
CA LEU A 217 -1.34 -4.71 -11.89
C LEU A 217 -1.26 -3.27 -12.42
N GLN A 218 -0.55 -2.37 -11.73
CA GLN A 218 -0.32 -1.01 -12.21
C GLN A 218 0.38 -0.99 -13.59
N GLN A 219 1.32 -1.91 -13.82
CA GLN A 219 2.00 -1.98 -15.13
C GLN A 219 1.11 -2.52 -16.24
N LEU A 220 0.16 -3.41 -15.91
CA LEU A 220 -0.89 -3.81 -16.84
C LEU A 220 -1.82 -2.62 -17.13
N ASP A 221 -2.25 -1.89 -16.10
CA ASP A 221 -3.26 -0.84 -16.19
C ASP A 221 -2.81 0.42 -16.96
N ILE A 222 -1.50 0.76 -16.95
CA ILE A 222 -0.93 1.88 -17.75
C ILE A 222 -1.33 1.80 -19.23
N LYS A 223 -1.50 0.59 -19.78
CA LYS A 223 -1.90 0.38 -21.18
C LYS A 223 -3.42 0.44 -21.37
N TYR A 224 -4.18 0.10 -20.34
CA TYR A 224 -5.62 -0.02 -20.41
C TYR A 224 -6.35 1.25 -19.93
N ASP A 225 -5.67 2.26 -19.38
CA ASP A 225 -6.30 3.53 -18.95
C ASP A 225 -7.53 3.28 -18.05
N ALA A 226 -7.38 2.39 -17.05
CA ALA A 226 -8.45 1.86 -16.20
C ALA A 226 -9.47 0.91 -16.88
N GLU A 227 -9.31 0.57 -18.17
CA GLU A 227 -10.14 -0.44 -18.87
C GLU A 227 -9.95 -1.86 -18.33
N PHE A 228 -8.84 -2.15 -17.64
CA PHE A 228 -8.67 -3.45 -16.99
C PHE A 228 -9.64 -3.62 -15.81
N LEU A 229 -10.08 -2.51 -15.20
CA LEU A 229 -11.13 -2.51 -14.20
C LEU A 229 -12.51 -2.56 -14.85
N VAL A 230 -12.71 -2.15 -16.10
CA VAL A 230 -14.03 -2.12 -16.77
C VAL A 230 -14.81 -3.43 -16.69
N PRO A 231 -14.20 -4.63 -16.79
CA PRO A 231 -14.88 -5.89 -16.50
C PRO A 231 -15.38 -6.02 -15.05
N LEU A 232 -14.62 -5.53 -14.07
CA LEU A 232 -15.06 -5.40 -12.66
C LEU A 232 -16.12 -4.28 -12.48
N LEU A 233 -16.17 -3.33 -13.42
CA LEU A 233 -17.19 -2.28 -13.51
C LEU A 233 -18.49 -2.75 -14.19
N SER A 234 -18.55 -3.99 -14.68
CA SER A 234 -19.83 -4.55 -15.09
C SER A 234 -20.76 -4.63 -13.88
N ASP A 235 -22.01 -4.23 -14.05
CA ASP A 235 -23.04 -4.16 -13.01
C ASP A 235 -23.04 -5.37 -12.05
N PRO A 236 -22.94 -6.65 -12.49
CA PRO A 236 -22.93 -7.78 -11.55
C PRO A 236 -21.71 -7.84 -10.62
N HIS A 237 -20.52 -7.46 -11.10
CA HIS A 237 -19.32 -7.45 -10.26
C HIS A 237 -19.32 -6.25 -9.31
N PHE A 238 -19.79 -5.10 -9.78
CA PHE A 238 -19.97 -3.93 -8.93
C PHE A 238 -20.96 -4.22 -7.79
N GLN A 239 -22.11 -4.83 -8.09
CA GLN A 239 -23.11 -5.19 -7.06
C GLN A 239 -22.57 -6.23 -6.07
N ALA A 240 -21.79 -7.22 -6.53
CA ALA A 240 -21.14 -8.18 -5.64
C ALA A 240 -20.13 -7.49 -4.70
N VAL A 241 -19.31 -6.58 -5.23
CA VAL A 241 -18.37 -5.79 -4.43
C VAL A 241 -19.11 -4.88 -3.45
N ALA A 242 -20.14 -4.17 -3.91
CA ALA A 242 -20.96 -3.29 -3.07
C ALA A 242 -21.66 -4.07 -1.94
N THR A 243 -22.15 -5.27 -2.23
CA THR A 243 -22.75 -6.17 -1.24
C THR A 243 -21.73 -6.61 -0.19
N GLU A 244 -20.53 -7.04 -0.62
CA GLU A 244 -19.50 -7.42 0.35
C GLU A 244 -19.00 -6.24 1.18
N VAL A 245 -18.94 -5.05 0.59
CA VAL A 245 -18.60 -3.84 1.35
C VAL A 245 -19.71 -3.48 2.34
N ALA A 246 -20.97 -3.63 1.97
CA ALA A 246 -22.09 -3.47 2.89
C ALA A 246 -22.02 -4.47 4.05
N ASN A 247 -21.68 -5.74 3.78
CA ASN A 247 -21.45 -6.76 4.81
C ASN A 247 -20.29 -6.35 5.74
N LEU A 248 -19.15 -5.96 5.19
CA LEU A 248 -17.99 -5.46 5.95
C LEU A 248 -18.36 -4.24 6.81
N TRP A 249 -19.26 -3.37 6.36
CA TRP A 249 -19.74 -2.24 7.16
C TRP A 249 -20.53 -2.66 8.40
N THR A 250 -21.30 -3.74 8.29
CA THR A 250 -22.08 -4.30 9.40
C THR A 250 -21.22 -5.11 10.39
N GLU A 251 -20.04 -5.59 9.97
CA GLU A 251 -19.13 -6.30 10.86
C GLU A 251 -18.52 -5.39 11.94
N SER A 252 -18.57 -5.83 13.19
CA SER A 252 -18.03 -5.09 14.34
C SER A 252 -16.51 -5.21 14.49
N MET A 253 -15.89 -6.22 13.87
CA MET A 253 -14.48 -6.59 14.09
C MET A 253 -13.49 -5.91 13.13
N SER A 254 -13.97 -5.24 12.09
CA SER A 254 -13.14 -4.57 11.09
C SER A 254 -12.89 -3.10 11.44
N GLY A 255 -11.64 -2.67 11.30
CA GLY A 255 -11.21 -1.32 11.67
C GLY A 255 -11.80 -0.23 10.77
N VAL A 256 -12.07 0.93 11.36
CA VAL A 256 -12.70 2.06 10.67
C VAL A 256 -11.83 2.59 9.53
N VAL A 257 -10.51 2.54 9.69
CA VAL A 257 -9.55 3.06 8.69
C VAL A 257 -9.60 2.20 7.43
N GLU A 258 -9.57 0.88 7.57
CA GLU A 258 -9.62 -0.07 6.45
C GLU A 258 -10.92 0.09 5.66
N LYS A 259 -12.05 0.19 6.35
CA LYS A 259 -13.35 0.42 5.71
C LYS A 259 -13.41 1.79 5.00
N SER A 260 -12.77 2.80 5.57
CA SER A 260 -12.69 4.14 4.97
C SER A 260 -11.87 4.13 3.67
N VAL A 261 -10.73 3.43 3.64
CA VAL A 261 -9.91 3.27 2.42
C VAL A 261 -10.67 2.51 1.33
N LEU A 262 -11.40 1.46 1.70
CA LEU A 262 -12.26 0.72 0.79
C LEU A 262 -13.36 1.62 0.21
N LEU A 263 -14.00 2.43 1.04
CA LEU A 263 -15.01 3.39 0.63
C LEU A 263 -14.46 4.43 -0.36
N GLU A 264 -13.28 4.99 -0.09
CA GLU A 264 -12.61 5.91 -1.03
C GLU A 264 -12.42 5.27 -2.41
N SER A 265 -11.99 4.02 -2.42
CA SER A 265 -11.74 3.26 -3.65
C SER A 265 -13.03 3.05 -4.44
N LEU A 266 -14.13 2.71 -3.75
CA LEU A 266 -15.44 2.53 -4.40
C LEU A 266 -16.04 3.82 -4.92
N ILE A 267 -15.94 4.93 -4.19
CA ILE A 267 -16.43 6.23 -4.66
C ILE A 267 -15.67 6.60 -5.94
N SER A 268 -14.34 6.47 -5.91
CA SER A 268 -13.48 6.74 -7.07
C SER A 268 -13.85 5.85 -8.27
N LEU A 269 -14.18 4.58 -8.01
CA LEU A 269 -14.61 3.62 -9.02
C LEU A 269 -15.98 3.99 -9.61
N CYS A 270 -16.94 4.40 -8.78
CA CYS A 270 -18.28 4.84 -9.21
C CYS A 270 -18.20 5.99 -10.21
N PHE A 271 -17.36 7.00 -9.96
CA PHE A 271 -17.19 8.13 -10.89
C PHE A 271 -16.56 7.75 -12.22
N ARG A 272 -15.80 6.65 -12.27
CA ARG A 272 -15.15 6.13 -13.47
C ARG A 272 -16.00 5.10 -14.23
N LEU A 273 -17.18 4.73 -13.71
CA LEU A 273 -18.08 3.80 -14.41
C LEU A 273 -18.52 4.39 -15.75
N PRO A 274 -18.47 3.63 -16.87
CA PRO A 274 -19.01 4.04 -18.16
C PRO A 274 -20.54 3.94 -18.18
N GLN A 275 -21.21 4.55 -17.19
CA GLN A 275 -22.65 4.51 -16.97
C GLN A 275 -23.24 5.94 -17.01
N PRO A 276 -24.54 6.09 -17.29
CA PRO A 276 -25.22 7.38 -17.20
C PRO A 276 -25.09 7.99 -15.80
N LEU A 277 -25.12 9.33 -15.75
CA LEU A 277 -24.98 10.10 -14.52
C LEU A 277 -26.02 9.71 -13.45
N GLU A 278 -27.25 9.42 -13.87
CA GLU A 278 -28.34 8.97 -12.99
C GLU A 278 -27.99 7.67 -12.27
N VAL A 279 -27.46 6.68 -13.00
CA VAL A 279 -27.05 5.39 -12.44
C VAL A 279 -25.90 5.57 -11.46
N GLN A 280 -24.89 6.37 -11.81
CA GLN A 280 -23.79 6.69 -10.88
C GLN A 280 -24.29 7.37 -9.60
N THR A 281 -25.28 8.26 -9.73
CA THR A 281 -25.90 8.97 -8.61
C THR A 281 -26.60 8.00 -7.67
N ASP A 282 -27.40 7.08 -8.21
CA ASP A 282 -28.15 6.12 -7.40
C ASP A 282 -27.23 5.12 -6.69
N LEU A 283 -26.17 4.66 -7.37
CA LEU A 283 -25.16 3.80 -6.76
C LEU A 283 -24.42 4.50 -5.62
N LEU A 284 -24.02 5.76 -5.80
CA LEU A 284 -23.36 6.54 -4.75
C LEU A 284 -24.31 6.86 -3.59
N LYS A 285 -25.58 7.18 -3.86
CA LYS A 285 -26.60 7.35 -2.81
C LYS A 285 -26.78 6.09 -1.98
N GLN A 286 -26.86 4.93 -2.64
CA GLN A 286 -26.97 3.64 -1.96
C GLN A 286 -25.73 3.36 -1.11
N LEU A 287 -24.54 3.47 -1.69
CA LEU A 287 -23.26 3.23 -1.01
C LEU A 287 -23.06 4.15 0.20
N LEU A 288 -23.44 5.43 0.08
CA LEU A 288 -23.19 6.45 1.09
C LEU A 288 -24.35 6.67 2.05
N SER A 289 -25.51 6.05 1.82
CA SER A 289 -26.71 6.19 2.64
C SER A 289 -26.43 6.06 4.13
N GLY A 290 -25.70 5.01 4.53
CA GLY A 290 -25.39 4.75 5.94
C GLY A 290 -24.43 5.78 6.54
N VAL A 291 -23.49 6.29 5.75
CA VAL A 291 -22.52 7.30 6.21
C VAL A 291 -23.18 8.67 6.31
N LEU A 292 -23.89 9.10 5.26
CA LEU A 292 -24.50 10.43 5.20
C LEU A 292 -25.70 10.54 6.13
N ALA A 293 -26.49 9.47 6.36
CA ALA A 293 -27.65 9.51 7.25
C ALA A 293 -27.33 9.88 8.70
N GLU A 294 -26.15 9.53 9.21
CA GLU A 294 -25.71 9.92 10.55
C GLU A 294 -25.41 11.42 10.67
N TRP A 295 -25.22 12.11 9.53
CA TRP A 295 -24.91 13.53 9.47
C TRP A 295 -26.04 14.39 8.90
N SER A 296 -26.86 13.84 7.99
CA SER A 296 -27.96 14.53 7.32
C SER A 296 -29.19 14.53 8.23
N GLN A 297 -29.19 15.37 9.27
CA GLN A 297 -30.29 15.41 10.23
C GLN A 297 -30.71 16.84 10.54
N SER A 298 -31.98 17.13 10.25
CA SER A 298 -32.66 18.30 10.80
C SER A 298 -32.84 18.09 12.31
N ALA A 299 -32.41 19.06 13.11
CA ALA A 299 -32.11 19.01 14.54
C ALA A 299 -33.21 18.56 15.55
N MET A 300 -34.27 17.83 15.16
CA MET A 300 -35.49 17.75 15.99
C MET A 300 -36.17 16.38 16.16
N ASN A 301 -35.70 15.26 15.61
CA ASN A 301 -36.18 13.91 15.98
C ASN A 301 -35.25 12.84 15.39
N ILE A 302 -34.49 12.13 16.22
CA ILE A 302 -33.35 11.34 15.73
C ILE A 302 -33.41 9.88 16.20
N PRO A 303 -33.66 8.93 15.30
CA PRO A 303 -33.23 7.54 15.44
C PRO A 303 -31.84 7.38 14.77
N GLY A 304 -30.76 7.44 15.54
CA GLY A 304 -29.38 7.30 15.05
C GLY A 304 -28.33 7.47 16.15
N LEU A 305 -27.12 6.93 15.96
CA LEU A 305 -26.07 6.93 17.01
C LEU A 305 -25.46 8.32 17.23
N MET A 306 -25.42 9.19 16.21
CA MET A 306 -24.96 10.58 16.33
C MET A 306 -25.97 11.54 16.96
N GLY A 307 -27.24 11.16 17.06
CA GLY A 307 -28.31 12.06 17.48
C GLY A 307 -28.11 12.70 18.86
N PRO A 308 -27.80 11.92 19.90
CA PRO A 308 -27.53 12.46 21.23
C PRO A 308 -26.34 13.43 21.26
N LEU A 309 -25.31 13.17 20.43
CA LEU A 309 -24.14 14.03 20.33
C LEU A 309 -24.48 15.36 19.65
N LEU A 310 -25.14 15.32 18.50
CA LEU A 310 -25.55 16.54 17.77
C LEU A 310 -26.49 17.40 18.60
N THR A 311 -27.40 16.78 19.37
CA THR A 311 -28.26 17.48 20.34
C THR A 311 -27.44 18.15 21.43
N SER A 312 -26.38 17.49 21.92
CA SER A 312 -25.49 18.05 22.92
C SER A 312 -24.71 19.27 22.39
N CYS A 313 -24.31 19.24 21.10
CA CYS A 313 -23.65 20.37 20.45
C CYS A 313 -24.53 21.63 20.37
N VAL A 314 -25.86 21.50 20.36
CA VAL A 314 -26.78 22.66 20.40
C VAL A 314 -26.59 23.48 21.68
N SER A 315 -26.22 22.83 22.79
CA SER A 315 -25.92 23.49 24.06
C SER A 315 -24.49 24.06 24.15
N GLY A 316 -23.71 23.95 23.07
CA GLY A 316 -22.34 24.45 22.95
C GLY A 316 -21.29 23.59 23.67
N GLY A 317 -20.12 24.18 23.89
CA GLY A 317 -18.95 23.51 24.48
C GLY A 317 -19.22 22.71 25.77
N PRO A 318 -20.00 23.22 26.75
CA PRO A 318 -20.31 22.45 27.97
C PRO A 318 -21.04 21.14 27.71
N GLY A 319 -22.04 21.13 26.82
CA GLY A 319 -22.75 19.91 26.47
C GLY A 319 -21.87 18.90 25.73
N LEU A 320 -20.99 19.39 24.85
CA LEU A 320 -20.02 18.54 24.19
C LEU A 320 -19.03 17.92 25.19
N CYS A 321 -18.53 18.70 26.15
CA CYS A 321 -17.65 18.19 27.22
C CYS A 321 -18.30 17.06 28.01
N THR A 322 -19.57 17.20 28.39
CA THR A 322 -20.30 16.15 29.11
C THR A 322 -20.60 14.94 28.23
N ALA A 323 -20.99 15.14 26.97
CA ALA A 323 -21.25 14.04 26.03
C ALA A 323 -20.00 13.19 25.75
N LEU A 324 -18.83 13.83 25.69
CA LEU A 324 -17.53 13.18 25.51
C LEU A 324 -16.91 12.72 26.84
N GLY A 325 -17.53 13.03 27.99
CA GLY A 325 -17.07 12.68 29.33
C GLY A 325 -15.74 13.32 29.71
N LEU A 326 -15.43 14.49 29.14
CA LEU A 326 -14.22 15.27 29.43
C LEU A 326 -14.29 15.97 30.80
N ASP A 327 -15.48 16.03 31.38
CA ASP A 327 -15.77 16.50 32.73
C ASP A 327 -15.60 15.42 33.81
N GLN A 328 -15.31 14.17 33.43
CA GLN A 328 -15.16 13.05 34.35
C GLN A 328 -13.69 12.83 34.79
N PRO A 329 -13.46 12.24 35.98
CA PRO A 329 -12.12 11.85 36.41
C PRO A 329 -11.49 10.84 35.46
N ILE A 330 -10.17 10.93 35.23
CA ILE A 330 -9.40 10.06 34.32
C ILE A 330 -9.64 8.56 34.63
N ALA A 331 -9.82 8.20 35.90
CA ALA A 331 -10.11 6.82 36.31
C ALA A 331 -11.38 6.23 35.67
N ASN A 332 -12.36 7.07 35.32
CA ASN A 332 -13.61 6.67 34.69
C ASN A 332 -13.55 6.72 33.15
N MET A 333 -12.47 7.24 32.56
CA MET A 333 -12.32 7.41 31.11
C MET A 333 -11.87 6.14 30.36
N ASN A 334 -11.43 5.10 31.08
CA ASN A 334 -10.82 3.89 30.50
C ASN A 334 -11.79 2.71 30.31
N SER A 335 -13.06 2.85 30.72
CA SER A 335 -14.07 1.80 30.50
C SER A 335 -14.61 1.88 29.08
N PHE A 336 -14.26 0.90 28.24
CA PHE A 336 -14.73 0.83 26.85
C PHE A 336 -16.25 0.73 26.72
N ASP A 337 -16.95 0.22 27.74
CA ASP A 337 -18.40 0.09 27.74
C ASP A 337 -19.13 1.37 28.20
N SER A 338 -18.38 2.38 28.67
CA SER A 338 -18.98 3.63 29.14
C SER A 338 -19.58 4.43 27.98
N ALA A 339 -20.75 5.03 28.22
CA ALA A 339 -21.43 5.85 27.22
C ALA A 339 -20.53 6.96 26.63
N PRO A 340 -19.72 7.71 27.41
CA PRO A 340 -18.84 8.71 26.85
C PRO A 340 -17.74 8.15 25.93
N VAL A 341 -17.18 6.98 26.25
CA VAL A 341 -16.20 6.30 25.38
C VAL A 341 -16.86 5.86 24.07
N GLN A 342 -18.06 5.28 24.14
CA GLN A 342 -18.83 4.89 22.95
C GLN A 342 -19.20 6.10 22.09
N THR A 343 -19.53 7.25 22.70
CA THR A 343 -19.76 8.52 21.99
C THR A 343 -18.50 8.98 21.26
N ARG A 344 -17.32 8.91 21.89
CA ARG A 344 -16.03 9.25 21.25
C ARG A 344 -15.68 8.32 20.09
N ILE A 345 -15.89 7.02 20.26
CA ILE A 345 -15.69 6.01 19.21
C ILE A 345 -16.63 6.29 18.03
N THR A 346 -17.90 6.55 18.31
CA THR A 346 -18.92 6.87 17.29
C THR A 346 -18.59 8.16 16.54
N LEU A 347 -18.22 9.23 17.24
CA LEU A 347 -17.79 10.49 16.62
C LEU A 347 -16.57 10.26 15.73
N THR A 348 -15.55 9.59 16.25
CA THR A 348 -14.32 9.29 15.49
C THR A 348 -14.64 8.48 14.23
N ARG A 349 -15.47 7.45 14.36
CA ARG A 349 -15.91 6.61 13.24
C ARG A 349 -16.63 7.43 12.17
N ASN A 350 -17.60 8.25 12.57
CA ASN A 350 -18.42 9.01 11.63
C ASN A 350 -17.63 10.16 10.99
N VAL A 351 -16.68 10.76 11.70
CA VAL A 351 -15.79 11.79 11.15
C VAL A 351 -14.82 11.20 10.13
N LEU A 352 -14.15 10.09 10.47
CA LEU A 352 -13.18 9.46 9.55
C LEU A 352 -13.86 8.99 8.27
N THR A 353 -15.04 8.37 8.38
CA THR A 353 -15.81 7.91 7.22
C THR A 353 -16.36 9.06 6.38
N LEU A 354 -16.83 10.14 7.00
CA LEU A 354 -17.23 11.35 6.28
C LEU A 354 -16.03 12.00 5.56
N MET A 355 -14.87 12.11 6.22
CA MET A 355 -13.66 12.67 5.61
C MET A 355 -13.22 11.85 4.40
N ALA A 356 -13.20 10.52 4.51
CA ALA A 356 -12.89 9.63 3.40
C ALA A 356 -13.88 9.82 2.24
N THR A 357 -15.17 9.92 2.55
CA THR A 357 -16.22 10.18 1.57
C THR A 357 -16.03 11.51 0.84
N VAL A 358 -15.90 12.60 1.60
CA VAL A 358 -15.73 13.96 1.07
C VAL A 358 -14.48 14.07 0.21
N ARG A 359 -13.34 13.50 0.65
CA ARG A 359 -12.07 13.53 -0.10
C ARG A 359 -12.21 13.01 -1.53
N ARG A 360 -13.06 12.01 -1.76
CA ARG A 360 -13.27 11.44 -3.10
C ARG A 360 -14.44 12.05 -3.84
N LEU A 361 -15.47 12.50 -3.13
CA LEU A 361 -16.58 13.22 -3.75
C LEU A 361 -16.15 14.57 -4.33
N VAL A 362 -15.18 15.26 -3.74
CA VAL A 362 -14.67 16.56 -4.25
C VAL A 362 -13.71 16.42 -5.44
N GLU A 363 -13.33 15.20 -5.81
CA GLU A 363 -12.43 14.90 -6.95
C GLU A 363 -13.15 14.09 -8.05
N PRO A 364 -14.32 14.52 -8.57
CA PRO A 364 -14.97 13.79 -9.65
C PRO A 364 -14.18 13.91 -10.96
N VAL A 365 -14.35 12.93 -11.84
CA VAL A 365 -13.66 12.87 -13.14
C VAL A 365 -14.14 13.99 -14.07
N ARG A 366 -15.41 14.37 -13.96
CA ARG A 366 -16.08 15.33 -14.84
C ARG A 366 -16.79 16.42 -14.02
N LEU A 367 -16.87 17.63 -14.59
CA LEU A 367 -17.52 18.78 -13.93
C LEU A 367 -19.03 18.58 -13.73
N ASP A 368 -19.71 17.88 -14.63
CA ASP A 368 -21.13 17.55 -14.51
C ASP A 368 -21.41 16.66 -13.28
N GLN A 369 -20.50 15.74 -12.95
CA GLN A 369 -20.58 14.92 -11.74
C GLN A 369 -20.45 15.76 -10.46
N LEU A 370 -19.64 16.83 -10.46
CA LEU A 370 -19.52 17.71 -9.30
C LEU A 370 -20.87 18.38 -8.97
N GLU A 371 -21.50 18.97 -9.98
CA GLU A 371 -22.73 19.74 -9.83
C GLU A 371 -23.94 18.86 -9.53
N HIS A 372 -24.04 17.70 -10.18
CA HIS A 372 -25.26 16.87 -10.12
C HIS A 372 -25.17 15.71 -9.12
N ILE A 373 -23.97 15.35 -8.65
CA ILE A 373 -23.78 14.25 -7.70
C ILE A 373 -23.19 14.77 -6.39
N THR A 374 -22.00 15.35 -6.44
CA THR A 374 -21.24 15.72 -5.23
C THR A 374 -21.96 16.76 -4.40
N VAL A 375 -22.37 17.88 -5.01
CA VAL A 375 -23.05 18.97 -4.28
C VAL A 375 -24.34 18.49 -3.63
N PRO A 376 -25.28 17.82 -4.33
CA PRO A 376 -26.51 17.31 -3.72
C PRO A 376 -26.30 16.29 -2.59
N LEU A 377 -25.21 15.53 -2.61
CA LEU A 377 -24.89 14.56 -1.56
C LEU A 377 -24.30 15.21 -0.31
N LEU A 378 -23.51 16.28 -0.45
CA LEU A 378 -22.79 16.91 0.66
C LEU A 378 -23.53 18.09 1.30
N GLU A 379 -24.35 18.81 0.53
CA GLU A 379 -25.11 19.96 1.03
C GLU A 379 -25.98 19.63 2.27
N PRO A 380 -26.69 18.48 2.34
CA PRO A 380 -27.51 18.13 3.51
C PRO A 380 -26.68 17.86 4.79
N VAL A 381 -25.39 17.56 4.66
CA VAL A 381 -24.50 17.20 5.76
C VAL A 381 -23.80 18.43 6.35
N ALA A 382 -23.60 19.48 5.55
CA ALA A 382 -22.84 20.67 5.94
C ALA A 382 -23.32 21.33 7.25
N PRO A 383 -24.64 21.50 7.54
CA PRO A 383 -25.09 22.14 8.78
C PRO A 383 -24.61 21.41 10.05
N SER A 384 -24.68 20.08 10.06
CA SER A 384 -24.27 19.25 11.20
C SER A 384 -22.77 19.29 11.42
N VAL A 385 -21.99 19.28 10.33
CA VAL A 385 -20.52 19.42 10.40
C VAL A 385 -20.14 20.78 10.98
N LEU A 386 -20.77 21.87 10.50
CA LEU A 386 -20.53 23.22 11.01
C LEU A 386 -20.94 23.36 12.49
N LEU A 387 -22.00 22.67 12.93
CA LEU A 387 -22.41 22.65 14.34
C LEU A 387 -21.36 21.98 15.24
N VAL A 388 -20.71 20.91 14.78
CA VAL A 388 -19.67 20.21 15.56
C VAL A 388 -18.34 20.99 15.56
N LEU A 389 -18.02 21.68 14.46
CA LEU A 389 -16.81 22.50 14.36
C LEU A 389 -16.89 23.80 15.17
N ARG A 390 -18.10 24.35 15.33
CA ARG A 390 -18.38 25.54 16.12
C ARG A 390 -18.32 25.25 17.61
#